data_AF-A0A0F9T405-F1
#
_entry.id   AF-A0A0F9T405-F1
#
_cell.length_a   1.000
_cell.length_b   1.000
_cell.length_c   1.000
_cell.angle_alpha   90.00
_cell.angle_beta   90.00
_cell.angle_gamma   90.00
#
_symmetry.space_group_name_H-M   'P 1'
#
loop_
_entity.id
_entity.type
_entity.pdbx_description
1 polymer ?
#
loop_
_entity_poly.entity_id
_entity_poly.type
_entity_poly.pdbx_seq_one_letter_code
_entity_poly.pdbx_strand_id
1 'polypeptide(L)'
;MGSPGTGKTLLARAIAGEADVPFFNISGSDFVEMFVGVGASRVRDLFVQGKKNAPCIIFIDEIDAVGRHRGAGLGGGHDEREQTLNQLLVEMDGFESNEG
;
A
#
# COMPACT_ATOMS: atom_id res chain seq x y z
N MET A 1 -6.95 -4.73 12.58
CA MET A 1 -5.89 -5.72 12.91
C MET A 1 -6.57 -7.04 13.30
N GLY A 2 -6.24 -8.15 12.63
CA GLY A 2 -6.69 -9.49 13.01
C GLY A 2 -5.56 -10.49 12.80
N SER A 3 -5.51 -11.59 13.56
CA SER A 3 -4.40 -12.56 13.51
C SER A 3 -4.12 -13.06 12.09
N PRO A 4 -2.86 -13.34 11.71
CA PRO A 4 -2.55 -13.98 10.43
C PRO A 4 -3.41 -15.23 10.22
N GLY A 5 -3.85 -15.48 8.99
CA GLY A 5 -4.66 -16.66 8.66
C GLY A 5 -6.17 -16.55 8.94
N THR A 6 -6.70 -15.44 9.46
CA THR A 6 -8.15 -15.26 9.69
C THR A 6 -8.95 -14.91 8.43
N GLY A 7 -8.42 -15.15 7.23
CA GLY A 7 -9.14 -14.93 5.97
C GLY A 7 -9.33 -13.46 5.55
N LYS A 8 -8.57 -12.50 6.09
CA LYS A 8 -8.68 -11.07 5.70
C LYS A 8 -8.50 -10.85 4.19
N THR A 9 -7.44 -11.42 3.62
CA THR A 9 -7.15 -11.36 2.18
C THR A 9 -8.23 -12.09 1.37
N LEU A 10 -8.79 -13.19 1.90
CA LEU A 10 -9.88 -13.94 1.25
C LEU A 10 -11.17 -13.12 1.23
N LEU A 11 -11.49 -12.43 2.31
CA LEU A 11 -12.64 -11.52 2.39
C LEU A 11 -12.49 -10.35 1.42
N ALA A 12 -11.32 -9.72 1.36
CA ALA A 12 -11.06 -8.63 0.43
C ALA A 12 -11.21 -9.08 -1.04
N ARG A 13 -10.69 -10.27 -1.37
CA ARG A 13 -10.85 -10.88 -2.70
C ARG A 13 -12.31 -11.22 -3.01
N ALA A 14 -13.07 -11.73 -2.02
CA ALA A 14 -14.49 -12.02 -2.19
C ALA A 14 -15.29 -10.74 -2.48
N ILE A 15 -15.03 -9.65 -1.76
CA ILE A 15 -15.67 -8.35 -2.00
C ILE A 15 -15.38 -7.86 -3.43
N ALA A 16 -14.15 -7.99 -3.91
CA ALA A 16 -13.81 -7.60 -5.28
C ALA A 16 -14.51 -8.46 -6.34
N GLY A 17 -14.62 -9.77 -6.08
CA GLY A 17 -15.36 -10.69 -6.95
C GLY A 17 -16.87 -10.40 -6.98
N GLU A 18 -17.47 -10.09 -5.83
CA GLU A 18 -18.90 -9.72 -5.72
C GLU A 18 -19.19 -8.36 -6.40
N ALA A 19 -18.23 -7.43 -6.36
CA ALA A 19 -18.34 -6.14 -7.04
C ALA A 19 -17.94 -6.19 -8.53
N ASP A 20 -17.43 -7.33 -9.02
CA ASP A 20 -16.88 -7.53 -10.38
C ASP A 20 -15.83 -6.47 -10.77
N VAL A 21 -14.95 -6.12 -9.82
CA VAL A 21 -13.89 -5.12 -10.03
C VAL A 21 -12.49 -5.74 -9.95
N PRO A 22 -11.49 -5.19 -10.69
CA PRO A 22 -10.10 -5.62 -10.56
C PRO A 22 -9.60 -5.55 -9.12
N PHE A 23 -8.88 -6.60 -8.70
CA PHE A 23 -8.30 -6.72 -7.36
C PHE A 23 -6.77 -6.69 -7.42
N PHE A 24 -6.17 -5.60 -6.97
CA PHE A 24 -4.72 -5.46 -6.79
C PHE A 24 -4.36 -5.82 -5.35
N ASN A 25 -3.39 -6.71 -5.16
CA ASN A 25 -2.92 -7.13 -3.85
C ASN A 25 -1.41 -6.92 -3.74
N ILE A 26 -0.97 -6.26 -2.68
CA ILE A 26 0.46 -6.06 -2.37
C ILE A 26 0.68 -6.23 -0.86
N SER A 27 1.84 -6.75 -0.47
CA SER A 27 2.22 -6.78 0.93
C SER A 27 2.94 -5.48 1.31
N GLY A 28 2.67 -4.95 2.49
CA GLY A 28 3.39 -3.83 3.08
C GLY A 28 4.89 -4.12 3.21
N SER A 29 5.28 -5.38 3.36
CA SER A 29 6.69 -5.77 3.35
C SER A 29 7.40 -5.50 2.02
N ASP A 30 6.66 -5.53 0.90
CA ASP A 30 7.23 -5.36 -0.45
C ASP A 30 7.67 -3.93 -0.74
N PHE A 31 7.28 -3.01 0.15
CA PHE A 31 7.67 -1.61 0.15
C PHE A 31 8.92 -1.34 0.99
N VAL A 32 9.44 -2.34 1.71
CA VAL A 32 10.64 -2.22 2.54
C VAL A 32 11.80 -2.85 1.78
N GLU A 33 12.57 -2.03 1.08
CA GLU A 33 13.69 -2.47 0.24
C GLU A 33 15.01 -1.89 0.72
N MET A 34 16.10 -2.55 0.31
CA MET A 34 17.46 -2.10 0.64
C MET A 34 17.93 -0.92 -0.22
N PHE A 35 17.14 -0.52 -1.23
CA PHE A 35 17.44 0.59 -2.14
C PHE A 35 16.47 1.75 -1.94
N VAL A 36 17.03 2.92 -1.63
CA VAL A 36 16.28 4.16 -1.42
C VAL A 36 15.43 4.51 -2.66
N GLY A 37 14.16 4.85 -2.45
CA GLY A 37 13.23 5.30 -3.48
C GLY A 37 12.51 4.20 -4.28
N VAL A 38 12.93 2.93 -4.14
CA VAL A 38 12.25 1.81 -4.83
C VAL A 38 10.84 1.60 -4.27
N GLY A 39 10.66 1.65 -2.95
CA GLY A 39 9.35 1.55 -2.31
C GLY A 39 8.39 2.64 -2.79
N ALA A 40 8.83 3.89 -2.79
CA ALA A 40 8.03 5.03 -3.25
C ALA A 40 7.63 4.93 -4.74
N SER A 41 8.53 4.46 -5.62
CA SER A 41 8.18 4.24 -7.03
C SER A 41 7.09 3.18 -7.19
N ARG A 42 7.18 2.06 -6.45
CA ARG A 42 6.18 0.99 -6.48
C ARG A 42 4.80 1.47 -6.03
N VAL A 43 4.75 2.30 -4.97
CA VAL A 43 3.49 2.92 -4.52
C VAL A 43 2.88 3.73 -5.66
N ARG A 44 3.66 4.61 -6.30
CA ARG A 44 3.17 5.42 -7.42
C ARG A 44 2.65 4.55 -8.58
N ASP A 45 3.40 3.53 -8.97
CA ASP A 45 3.00 2.64 -10.06
C ASP A 45 1.73 1.86 -9.75
N LEU A 46 1.57 1.39 -8.50
CA LEU A 46 0.36 0.72 -8.01
C LEU A 46 -0.86 1.63 -8.15
N PHE A 47 -0.76 2.87 -7.71
CA PHE A 47 -1.86 3.83 -7.79
C PHE A 47 -2.16 4.26 -9.22
N VAL A 48 -1.15 4.43 -10.08
CA VAL A 48 -1.34 4.69 -11.52
C VAL A 48 -2.08 3.54 -12.19
N GLN A 49 -1.71 2.29 -11.88
CA GLN A 49 -2.42 1.11 -12.40
C GLN A 49 -3.85 1.03 -11.86
N GLY A 50 -4.07 1.30 -10.57
CA GLY A 50 -5.41 1.31 -10.00
C GLY A 50 -6.31 2.38 -10.61
N LYS A 51 -5.82 3.62 -10.77
CA LYS A 51 -6.55 4.72 -11.42
C LYS A 51 -6.93 4.38 -12.86
N LYS A 52 -6.06 3.71 -13.62
CA LYS A 52 -6.35 3.25 -15.00
C LYS A 52 -7.41 2.16 -15.07
N ASN A 53 -7.57 1.37 -14.02
CA ASN A 53 -8.51 0.25 -13.95
C ASN A 53 -9.71 0.56 -13.04
N ALA A 54 -9.99 1.84 -12.77
CA ALA A 54 -11.12 2.24 -11.94
C ALA A 54 -12.46 1.89 -12.63
N PRO A 55 -13.45 1.34 -11.91
CA PRO A 55 -13.45 1.04 -10.48
C PRO A 55 -12.62 -0.21 -10.14
N CYS A 56 -11.75 -0.13 -9.12
CA CYS A 56 -10.93 -1.26 -8.66
C CYS A 56 -10.75 -1.26 -7.13
N ILE A 57 -10.24 -2.36 -6.59
CA ILE A 57 -9.84 -2.49 -5.19
C ILE A 57 -8.32 -2.70 -5.13
N ILE A 58 -7.64 -1.81 -4.40
CA ILE A 58 -6.25 -1.98 -3.99
C ILE A 58 -6.24 -2.46 -2.54
N PHE A 59 -5.75 -3.67 -2.31
CA PHE A 59 -5.57 -4.26 -1.00
C PHE A 59 -4.08 -4.27 -0.63
N ILE A 60 -3.77 -3.65 0.52
CA ILE A 60 -2.43 -3.65 1.10
C ILE A 60 -2.49 -4.48 2.38
N ASP A 61 -1.89 -5.68 2.36
CA ASP A 61 -1.73 -6.50 3.56
C ASP A 61 -0.51 -6.03 4.36
N GLU A 62 -0.40 -6.39 5.64
CA GLU A 62 0.78 -6.10 6.49
C GLU A 62 1.28 -4.63 6.41
N ILE A 63 0.36 -3.66 6.28
CA ILE A 63 0.70 -2.23 6.20
C ILE A 63 1.48 -1.73 7.43
N ASP A 64 1.37 -2.42 8.55
CA ASP A 64 2.18 -2.12 9.73
C ASP A 64 3.68 -2.35 9.49
N ALA A 65 4.08 -3.18 8.51
CA ALA A 65 5.48 -3.34 8.13
C ALA A 65 6.11 -2.02 7.64
N VAL A 66 5.35 -1.16 6.94
CA VAL A 66 5.80 0.17 6.52
C VAL A 66 5.60 1.24 7.59
N GLY A 67 4.58 1.10 8.45
CA GLY A 67 4.25 2.09 9.48
C GLY A 67 5.05 1.96 10.78
N ARG A 68 5.67 0.81 11.06
CA ARG A 68 6.34 0.56 12.35
C ARG A 68 7.70 1.25 12.43
N HIS A 69 7.73 2.39 13.13
CA HIS A 69 8.97 2.99 13.62
C HIS A 69 9.72 1.98 14.53
N ARG A 70 10.87 1.46 14.08
CA ARG A 70 11.84 0.86 15.01
C ARG A 70 12.63 2.01 15.61
N GLY A 71 12.46 2.20 16.92
CA GLY A 71 12.97 3.37 17.64
C GLY A 71 14.45 3.67 17.45
N ALA A 72 14.76 4.97 17.48
CA ALA A 72 15.98 5.60 18.01
C ALA A 72 17.32 4.88 17.81
N GLY A 73 17.57 4.31 16.64
CA GLY A 73 18.88 3.78 16.24
C GLY A 73 19.53 4.70 15.21
N LEU A 74 20.58 5.42 15.60
CA LEU A 74 21.47 6.18 14.71
C LEU A 74 22.03 5.28 13.59
N GLY A 75 21.38 5.27 12.42
CA GLY A 75 21.87 4.50 11.28
C GLY A 75 20.92 4.46 10.09
N GLY A 76 20.94 5.51 9.26
CA GLY A 76 20.81 5.53 7.78
C GLY A 76 19.64 4.85 7.04
N GLY A 77 18.80 4.02 7.67
CA GLY A 77 17.69 3.30 7.04
C GLY A 77 16.31 3.93 7.29
N HIS A 78 16.27 5.13 7.88
CA HIS A 78 15.03 5.83 8.23
C HIS A 78 14.35 6.44 6.99
N ASP A 79 15.15 6.96 6.06
CA ASP A 79 14.66 7.79 4.95
C ASP A 79 13.79 7.02 3.93
N GLU A 80 14.11 5.75 3.66
CA GLU A 80 13.43 4.96 2.61
C GLU A 80 11.99 4.59 3.01
N ARG A 81 11.79 4.19 4.26
CA ARG A 81 10.47 3.84 4.79
C ARG A 81 9.59 5.07 4.93
N GLU A 82 10.16 6.15 5.43
CA GLU A 82 9.46 7.42 5.59
C GLU A 82 9.07 8.01 4.24
N GLN A 83 9.96 7.95 3.25
CA GLN A 83 9.66 8.35 1.87
C GLN A 83 8.52 7.52 1.27
N THR A 84 8.54 6.21 1.48
CA THR A 84 7.51 5.30 0.94
C THR A 84 6.16 5.49 1.62
N LEU A 85 6.15 5.67 2.95
CA LEU A 85 4.95 6.00 3.71
C LEU A 85 4.37 7.36 3.28
N ASN A 86 5.21 8.38 3.13
CA ASN A 86 4.77 9.70 2.67
C ASN A 86 4.20 9.63 1.24
N GLN A 87 4.80 8.85 0.34
CA GLN A 87 4.25 8.65 -1.00
C GLN A 87 2.89 7.94 -0.97
N LEU A 88 2.70 6.96 -0.07
CA LEU A 88 1.41 6.30 0.14
C LEU A 88 0.36 7.30 0.62
N LEU A 89 0.70 8.14 1.59
CA LEU A 89 -0.19 9.19 2.09
C LEU A 89 -0.56 10.19 0.99
N VAL A 90 0.41 10.64 0.17
CA VAL A 90 0.16 11.56 -0.95
C VAL A 90 -0.76 10.94 -2.01
N GLU A 91 -0.55 9.67 -2.37
CA GLU A 91 -1.43 9.02 -3.35
C GLU A 91 -2.83 8.79 -2.80
N MET A 92 -2.97 8.48 -1.50
CA MET A 92 -4.25 8.31 -0.83
C MET A 92 -5.01 9.65 -0.67
N ASP A 93 -4.31 10.73 -0.36
CA ASP A 93 -4.87 12.09 -0.29
C ASP A 93 -5.30 12.60 -1.68
N GLY A 94 -4.54 12.22 -2.72
CA GLY A 94 -4.89 12.47 -4.11
C GLY A 94 -6.13 11.72 -4.63
N PHE A 95 -6.86 10.97 -3.78
CA PHE A 95 -8.21 10.46 -4.06
C PHE A 95 -9.32 11.44 -3.66
N GLU A 96 -9.02 12.58 -3.04
CA GLU A 96 -10.04 13.62 -2.81
C GLU A 96 -10.53 14.21 -4.15
N SER A 97 -11.79 13.89 -4.45
CA SER A 97 -12.72 14.53 -5.37
C SER A 97 -12.16 14.98 -6.72
N ASN A 98 -12.14 14.05 -7.69
CA ASN A 98 -12.52 14.48 -9.03
C ASN A 98 -14.02 14.76 -8.97
N GLU A 99 -14.35 16.04 -8.76
CA GLU A 99 -15.69 16.62 -8.89
C GLU A 99 -16.36 16.05 -10.15
N GLY A 100 -17.40 15.25 -9.94
CA GLY A 100 -18.46 14.97 -10.89
C GLY A 100 -19.75 15.55 -10.34
#